data_AF-A0A6D2JHG1-F1
#
_entry.id   AF-A0A6D2JHG1-F1
#
_cell.length_a   1.000
_cell.length_b   1.000
_cell.length_c   1.000
_cell.angle_alpha   90.00
_cell.angle_beta   90.00
_cell.angle_gamma   90.00
#
_symmetry.space_group_name_H-M   'P 1'
#
loop_
_entity.id
_entity.type
_entity.pdbx_description
1 polymer ?
#
loop_
_entity_poly.entity_id
_entity_poly.type
_entity_poly.pdbx_seq_one_letter_code
_entity_poly.pdbx_strand_id
1 'polypeptide(L)'
;MEDPGISLRPSIYYRPINPTDLDRLEQIHRDIFPIKYESEFFQSAVNGIGIVSWAAVDRSRPDGHSDALIGFVTAKFVLAKDSEIDDLIRYDSLKEEETLIYILTLGVVETYRNHGIAMSLISEVIKYASGLSMCRGVYLHVIAHNNPAICLYKRLMFRCVRRLNGFYLIKRQHFDAFLFVYFLNGSRSPCSPLAFCREVAMSVVNYMKSGIKTVASKLAKKEENGLKWLICKDTDCVLPTQTKPNLGSSSGYDFI
;
A
#
# COMPACT_ATOMS: atom_id res chain seq x y z
N MET A 1 -31.58 9.88 -25.52
CA MET A 1 -30.91 8.56 -25.39
C MET A 1 -29.59 8.84 -24.70
N GLU A 2 -29.55 8.64 -23.39
CA GLU A 2 -28.29 8.68 -22.63
C GLU A 2 -27.63 7.32 -22.81
N ASP A 3 -26.40 7.32 -23.32
CA ASP A 3 -25.55 6.13 -23.43
C ASP A 3 -25.34 5.55 -22.02
N PRO A 4 -25.69 4.28 -21.75
CA PRO A 4 -25.46 3.68 -20.44
C PRO A 4 -23.96 3.53 -20.24
N GLY A 5 -23.36 4.57 -19.62
CA GLY A 5 -21.93 4.69 -19.42
C GLY A 5 -21.35 3.39 -18.88
N ILE A 6 -20.51 2.75 -19.71
CA ILE A 6 -19.75 1.58 -19.33
C ILE A 6 -19.00 1.95 -18.06
N SER A 7 -19.38 1.36 -16.92
CA SER A 7 -18.65 1.50 -15.66
C SER A 7 -17.29 0.79 -15.85
N LEU A 8 -16.34 1.53 -16.42
CA LEU A 8 -14.99 1.06 -16.63
C LEU A 8 -14.37 0.84 -15.24
N ARG A 9 -14.00 -0.41 -14.96
CA ARG A 9 -13.22 -0.72 -13.76
C ARG A 9 -11.89 0.02 -13.86
N PRO A 10 -11.46 0.74 -12.80
CA PRO A 10 -10.18 1.45 -12.82
C PRO A 10 -9.02 0.53 -13.19
N SER A 11 -8.21 0.94 -14.15
CA SER A 11 -7.01 0.21 -14.57
C SER A 11 -5.79 0.80 -13.88
N ILE A 12 -5.55 0.35 -12.65
CA ILE A 12 -4.48 0.89 -11.80
C ILE A 12 -3.11 0.40 -12.24
N TYR A 13 -2.19 1.34 -12.46
CA TYR A 13 -0.79 1.09 -12.77
C TYR A 13 0.10 1.69 -11.69
N TYR A 14 1.23 1.01 -11.40
CA TYR A 14 2.20 1.44 -10.39
C TYR A 14 3.52 1.79 -11.08
N ARG A 15 4.09 2.95 -10.74
CA ARG A 15 5.38 3.42 -11.26
C ARG A 15 6.15 4.20 -10.21
N PRO A 16 7.47 4.42 -10.37
CA PRO A 16 8.17 5.41 -9.56
C PRO A 16 7.52 6.79 -9.66
N ILE A 17 7.58 7.56 -8.58
CA ILE A 17 7.27 8.99 -8.64
C ILE A 17 8.37 9.69 -9.44
N ASN A 18 8.01 10.72 -10.20
CA ASN A 18 8.94 11.49 -11.01
C ASN A 18 8.64 13.01 -10.89
N PRO A 19 9.50 13.90 -11.43
CA PRO A 19 9.35 15.35 -11.29
C PRO A 19 8.02 15.94 -11.76
N THR A 20 7.32 15.34 -12.73
CA THR A 20 6.01 15.83 -13.19
C THR A 20 4.91 15.64 -12.15
N ASP A 21 5.15 14.82 -11.13
CA ASP A 21 4.18 14.50 -10.08
C ASP A 21 4.19 15.51 -8.93
N LEU A 22 5.16 16.44 -8.89
CA LEU A 22 5.44 17.31 -7.74
C LEU A 22 4.19 18.03 -7.23
N ASP A 23 3.54 18.82 -8.09
CA ASP A 23 2.37 19.62 -7.72
C ASP A 23 1.23 18.74 -7.21
N ARG A 24 1.02 17.59 -7.88
CA ARG A 24 -0.04 16.65 -7.51
C ARG A 24 0.27 15.95 -6.19
N LEU A 25 1.53 15.59 -5.95
CA LEU A 25 1.99 14.96 -4.73
C LEU A 25 1.81 15.90 -3.54
N GLU A 26 2.25 17.16 -3.67
CA GLU A 26 2.03 18.20 -2.66
C GLU A 26 0.55 18.41 -2.37
N GLN A 27 -0.25 18.53 -3.44
CA GLN A 27 -1.69 18.76 -3.31
C GLN A 27 -2.36 17.63 -2.51
N ILE A 28 -2.11 16.37 -2.89
CA ILE A 28 -2.71 15.24 -2.16
C ILE A 28 -2.22 15.24 -0.70
N HIS A 29 -0.95 15.54 -0.42
CA HIS A 29 -0.46 15.60 0.97
C HIS A 29 -1.19 16.68 1.78
N ARG A 30 -1.40 17.88 1.22
CA ARG A 30 -2.17 18.95 1.88
C ARG A 30 -3.61 18.54 2.16
N ASP A 31 -4.21 17.77 1.26
CA ASP A 31 -5.62 17.35 1.36
C ASP A 31 -5.82 16.23 2.38
N ILE A 32 -4.88 15.27 2.47
CA ILE A 32 -5.06 14.05 3.27
C ILE A 32 -4.29 14.03 4.58
N PHE A 33 -3.20 14.79 4.75
CA PHE A 33 -2.42 14.78 5.98
C PHE A 33 -2.61 16.05 6.81
N PRO A 34 -2.81 15.92 8.13
CA PRO A 34 -2.92 17.08 9.01
C PRO A 34 -1.55 17.71 9.36
N ILE A 35 -0.46 17.10 8.90
CA ILE A 35 0.93 17.52 9.14
C ILE A 35 1.46 18.12 7.84
N LYS A 36 2.16 19.25 7.97
CA LYS A 36 2.84 19.90 6.85
C LYS A 36 4.23 19.29 6.67
N TYR A 37 4.60 19.11 5.41
CA TYR A 37 5.93 18.68 5.00
C TYR A 37 6.59 19.83 4.25
N GLU A 38 7.90 19.97 4.43
CA GLU A 38 8.70 21.00 3.74
C GLU A 38 8.88 20.68 2.27
N SER A 39 9.13 21.71 1.45
CA SER A 39 9.30 21.55 -0.01
C SER A 39 10.46 20.62 -0.37
N GLU A 40 11.53 20.60 0.43
CA GLU A 40 12.69 19.72 0.24
C GLU A 40 12.31 18.24 0.29
N PHE A 41 11.34 17.85 1.14
CA PHE A 41 10.84 16.47 1.19
C PHE A 41 10.24 16.05 -0.15
N PHE A 42 9.41 16.91 -0.74
CA PHE A 42 8.76 16.62 -2.03
C PHE A 42 9.79 16.59 -3.16
N GLN A 43 10.73 17.53 -3.16
CA GLN A 43 11.84 17.55 -4.13
C GLN A 43 12.69 16.27 -4.04
N SER A 44 13.04 15.82 -2.84
CA SER A 44 13.73 14.54 -2.65
C SER A 44 12.91 13.36 -3.16
N ALA A 45 11.60 13.34 -2.91
CA ALA A 45 10.72 12.24 -3.30
C ALA A 45 10.53 12.10 -4.82
N VAL A 46 10.45 13.21 -5.55
CA VAL A 46 10.25 13.21 -7.02
C VAL A 46 11.56 13.01 -7.79
N ASN A 47 12.70 13.41 -7.20
CA ASN A 47 14.02 13.25 -7.81
C ASN A 47 14.74 11.96 -7.38
N GLY A 48 14.17 11.19 -6.45
CA GLY A 48 14.77 9.95 -5.94
C GLY A 48 16.02 10.17 -5.07
N ILE A 49 16.15 11.33 -4.44
CA ILE A 49 17.33 11.70 -3.65
C ILE A 49 17.08 11.33 -2.19
N GLY A 50 17.66 10.21 -1.75
CA GLY A 50 17.51 9.68 -0.39
C GLY A 50 16.11 9.14 -0.06
N ILE A 51 15.15 9.28 -0.97
CA ILE A 51 13.78 8.77 -0.87
C ILE A 51 13.52 7.86 -2.06
N VAL A 52 13.01 6.66 -1.79
CA VAL A 52 12.40 5.78 -2.78
C VAL A 52 10.88 5.94 -2.72
N SER A 53 10.24 5.94 -3.87
CA SER A 53 8.83 6.32 -3.95
C SER A 53 8.11 5.63 -5.10
N TRP A 54 6.84 5.30 -4.87
CA TRP A 54 5.95 4.71 -5.87
C TRP A 54 4.62 5.46 -5.92
N ALA A 55 4.12 5.66 -7.13
CA ALA A 55 2.82 6.22 -7.45
C ALA A 55 1.88 5.11 -7.94
N ALA A 56 0.59 5.30 -7.66
CA ALA A 56 -0.52 4.65 -8.34
C ALA A 56 -1.22 5.66 -9.25
N VAL A 57 -1.49 5.26 -10.49
CA VAL A 57 -2.21 6.06 -11.51
C VAL A 57 -3.33 5.23 -12.11
N ASP A 58 -4.44 5.85 -12.47
CA ASP A 58 -5.53 5.19 -13.20
C ASP A 58 -5.46 5.55 -14.69
N ARG A 59 -5.07 4.56 -15.51
CA ARG A 59 -4.92 4.75 -16.96
C ARG A 59 -6.25 4.76 -17.72
N SER A 60 -7.35 4.39 -17.06
CA SER A 60 -8.69 4.34 -17.68
C SER A 60 -9.44 5.66 -17.59
N ARG A 61 -8.85 6.70 -16.99
CA ARG A 61 -9.51 8.01 -16.82
C ARG A 61 -9.79 8.67 -18.18
N PRO A 62 -11.05 9.06 -18.46
CA PRO A 62 -11.45 9.62 -19.75
C PRO A 62 -11.07 11.11 -19.89
N ASP A 63 -10.68 11.77 -18.80
CA ASP A 63 -10.41 13.20 -18.71
C ASP A 63 -8.99 13.59 -19.20
N GLY A 64 -8.23 12.65 -19.78
CA GLY A 64 -6.83 12.89 -20.19
C GLY A 64 -5.84 12.95 -19.02
N HIS A 65 -6.29 12.75 -17.77
CA HIS A 65 -5.43 12.73 -16.58
C HIS A 65 -5.01 11.31 -16.21
N SER A 66 -4.77 10.46 -17.21
CA SER A 66 -4.47 9.04 -17.07
C SER A 66 -3.15 8.74 -16.33
N ASP A 67 -2.27 9.75 -16.22
CA ASP A 67 -1.01 9.66 -15.49
C ASP A 67 -1.00 10.46 -14.17
N ALA A 68 -2.13 11.08 -13.80
CA ALA A 68 -2.23 11.82 -12.55
C ALA A 68 -2.28 10.87 -11.35
N LEU A 69 -1.52 11.20 -10.29
CA LEU A 69 -1.47 10.40 -9.07
C LEU A 69 -2.84 10.31 -8.40
N ILE A 70 -3.18 9.07 -8.05
CA ILE A 70 -4.34 8.72 -7.23
C ILE A 70 -3.92 8.07 -5.91
N GLY A 71 -2.65 7.69 -5.78
CA GLY A 71 -2.06 7.21 -4.54
C GLY A 71 -0.54 7.19 -4.62
N PHE A 72 0.12 7.10 -3.47
CA PHE A 72 1.57 7.09 -3.38
C PHE A 72 2.06 6.43 -2.10
N VAL A 73 3.31 6.01 -2.12
CA VAL A 73 4.09 5.70 -0.93
C VAL A 73 5.50 6.28 -1.08
N THR A 74 6.02 6.88 -0.01
CA THR A 74 7.40 7.37 0.06
C THR A 74 8.10 6.67 1.22
N ALA A 75 9.37 6.32 1.03
CA ALA A 75 10.18 5.66 2.04
C ALA A 75 11.65 6.05 1.91
N LYS A 76 12.42 5.92 2.99
CA LYS A 76 13.86 6.17 2.99
C LYS A 76 14.65 5.04 3.63
N PHE A 77 15.92 4.97 3.27
CA PHE A 77 16.88 4.11 3.96
C PHE A 77 17.26 4.70 5.30
N VAL A 78 17.42 3.83 6.29
CA VAL A 78 17.93 4.16 7.62
C VAL A 78 18.91 3.06 8.01
N LEU A 79 20.07 3.42 8.55
CA LEU A 79 20.98 2.43 9.14
C LEU A 79 20.28 1.80 10.35
N ALA A 80 20.32 0.48 10.47
CA ALA A 80 19.59 -0.21 11.54
C ALA A 80 20.03 0.27 12.94
N LYS A 81 21.34 0.53 13.10
CA LYS A 81 21.95 1.05 14.34
C LYS A 81 21.50 2.45 14.72
N ASP A 82 21.12 3.26 13.73
CA ASP A 82 20.64 4.64 13.94
C ASP A 82 19.12 4.70 14.07
N SER A 83 18.43 3.56 13.96
CA SER A 83 16.98 3.49 14.03
C SER A 83 16.49 3.35 15.46
N GLU A 84 15.27 3.83 15.72
CA GLU A 84 14.63 3.64 17.03
C GLU A 84 14.30 2.17 17.34
N ILE A 85 14.41 1.26 16.35
CA ILE A 85 14.16 -0.17 16.51
C ILE A 85 15.44 -1.01 16.55
N ASP A 86 16.61 -0.38 16.72
CA ASP A 86 17.92 -1.04 16.83
C ASP A 86 17.89 -2.24 17.80
N ASP A 87 17.29 -2.06 18.98
CA ASP A 87 17.12 -3.08 20.02
C ASP A 87 16.25 -4.28 19.60
N LEU A 88 15.47 -4.14 18.52
CA LEU A 88 14.63 -5.21 17.97
C LEU A 88 15.31 -5.96 16.82
N ILE A 89 16.44 -5.46 16.31
CA ILE A 89 17.18 -6.06 15.20
C ILE A 89 18.19 -7.07 15.73
N ARG A 90 18.19 -8.27 15.13
CA ARG A 90 19.24 -9.26 15.35
C ARG A 90 20.29 -9.09 14.27
N TYR A 91 21.41 -8.51 14.67
CA TYR A 91 22.56 -8.31 13.80
C TYR A 91 23.27 -9.62 13.46
N ASP A 92 23.63 -9.76 12.20
CA ASP A 92 24.60 -10.75 11.75
C ASP A 92 26.01 -10.19 11.97
N SER A 93 26.81 -10.83 12.83
CA SER A 93 28.18 -10.38 13.13
C SER A 93 29.09 -10.34 11.91
N LEU A 94 28.70 -10.95 10.80
CA LEU A 94 29.44 -10.98 9.55
C LEU A 94 29.08 -9.81 8.60
N LYS A 95 28.10 -8.97 8.95
CA LYS A 95 27.64 -7.86 8.12
C LYS A 95 27.78 -6.54 8.86
N GLU A 96 28.52 -5.61 8.28
CA GLU A 96 28.89 -4.37 8.97
C GLU A 96 27.80 -3.29 8.91
N GLU A 97 26.95 -3.30 7.87
CA GLU A 97 26.00 -2.22 7.59
C GLU A 97 24.60 -2.76 7.22
N GLU A 98 23.85 -3.13 8.24
CA GLU A 98 22.44 -3.51 8.10
C GLU A 98 21.54 -2.28 8.00
N THR A 99 20.53 -2.36 7.14
CA THR A 99 19.64 -1.23 6.82
C THR A 99 18.19 -1.57 7.10
N LEU A 100 17.38 -0.53 7.18
CA LEU A 100 15.92 -0.59 7.28
C LEU A 100 15.32 0.36 6.26
N ILE A 101 14.08 0.09 5.87
CA ILE A 101 13.26 1.01 5.09
C ILE A 101 12.20 1.63 6.00
N TYR A 102 12.23 2.95 6.14
CA TYR A 102 11.23 3.70 6.89
C TYR A 102 10.20 4.29 5.92
N ILE A 103 8.94 3.86 6.01
CA ILE A 103 7.84 4.47 5.24
C ILE A 103 7.52 5.84 5.86
N LEU A 104 7.66 6.89 5.07
CA LEU A 104 7.45 8.29 5.47
C LEU A 104 5.98 8.68 5.32
N THR A 105 5.42 8.47 4.13
CA THR A 105 4.03 8.79 3.81
C THR A 105 3.40 7.73 2.94
N LEU A 106 2.12 7.45 3.17
CA LEU A 106 1.29 6.55 2.37
C LEU A 106 -0.10 7.17 2.23
N GLY A 107 -0.54 7.37 1.00
CA GLY A 107 -1.79 8.07 0.72
C GLY A 107 -2.53 7.51 -0.48
N VAL A 108 -3.85 7.50 -0.41
CA VAL A 108 -4.74 7.23 -1.54
C VAL A 108 -5.85 8.27 -1.53
N VAL A 109 -6.13 8.84 -2.71
CA VAL A 109 -7.23 9.78 -2.93
C VAL A 109 -8.54 9.11 -2.54
N GLU A 110 -9.43 9.84 -1.86
CA GLU A 110 -10.63 9.30 -1.21
C GLU A 110 -11.50 8.44 -2.12
N THR A 111 -11.75 8.88 -3.36
CA THR A 111 -12.55 8.16 -4.35
C THR A 111 -11.95 6.82 -4.80
N TYR A 112 -10.66 6.59 -4.54
CA TYR A 112 -9.93 5.36 -4.86
C TYR A 112 -9.59 4.52 -3.62
N ARG A 113 -9.99 4.93 -2.42
CA ARG A 113 -9.83 4.13 -1.19
C ARG A 113 -10.66 2.85 -1.26
N ASN A 114 -10.32 1.86 -0.43
CA ASN A 114 -10.98 0.54 -0.40
C ASN A 114 -10.89 -0.30 -1.70
N HIS A 115 -10.07 0.10 -2.67
CA HIS A 115 -9.80 -0.66 -3.90
C HIS A 115 -8.47 -1.46 -3.85
N GLY A 116 -7.86 -1.58 -2.67
CA GLY A 116 -6.61 -2.34 -2.48
C GLY A 116 -5.33 -1.61 -2.90
N ILE A 117 -5.40 -0.35 -3.35
CA ILE A 117 -4.25 0.42 -3.84
C ILE A 117 -3.16 0.59 -2.77
N ALA A 118 -3.53 0.99 -1.55
CA ALA A 118 -2.58 1.14 -0.45
C ALA A 118 -1.87 -0.19 -0.11
N MET A 119 -2.60 -1.31 -0.20
CA MET A 119 -2.04 -2.64 0.01
C MET A 119 -1.00 -2.98 -1.07
N SER A 120 -1.30 -2.68 -2.32
CA SER A 120 -0.36 -2.86 -3.44
C SER A 120 0.87 -1.95 -3.33
N LEU A 121 0.71 -0.69 -2.93
CA LEU A 121 1.83 0.24 -2.72
C LEU A 121 2.78 -0.24 -1.63
N ILE A 122 2.26 -0.66 -0.47
CA ILE A 122 3.10 -1.26 0.59
C ILE A 122 3.75 -2.56 0.09
N SER A 123 3.05 -3.35 -0.72
CA SER A 123 3.61 -4.59 -1.29
C SER A 123 4.80 -4.31 -2.20
N GLU A 124 4.79 -3.21 -2.97
CA GLU A 124 5.97 -2.78 -3.75
C GLU A 124 7.14 -2.41 -2.83
N VAL A 125 6.90 -1.72 -1.71
CA VAL A 125 7.95 -1.42 -0.71
C VAL A 125 8.51 -2.70 -0.10
N ILE A 126 7.66 -3.65 0.32
CA ILE A 126 8.11 -4.93 0.89
C ILE A 126 8.91 -5.72 -0.14
N LYS A 127 8.45 -5.77 -1.39
CA LYS A 127 9.13 -6.46 -2.49
C LYS A 127 10.50 -5.84 -2.76
N TYR A 128 10.57 -4.51 -2.82
CA TYR A 128 11.83 -3.78 -2.95
C TYR A 128 12.78 -4.10 -1.79
N ALA A 129 12.30 -3.99 -0.54
CA ALA A 129 13.06 -4.30 0.65
C ALA A 129 13.58 -5.75 0.68
N SER A 130 12.76 -6.71 0.25
CA SER A 130 13.10 -8.14 0.22
C SER A 130 14.19 -8.46 -0.81
N GLY A 131 14.34 -7.64 -1.85
CA GLY A 131 15.42 -7.75 -2.83
C GLY A 131 16.78 -7.30 -2.31
N LEU A 132 16.83 -6.65 -1.13
CA LEU A 132 18.04 -6.09 -0.56
C LEU A 132 18.59 -7.00 0.54
N SER A 133 19.78 -7.56 0.31
CA SER A 133 20.41 -8.53 1.23
C SER A 133 20.79 -7.97 2.60
N MET A 134 20.97 -6.65 2.68
CA MET A 134 21.30 -5.91 3.91
C MET A 134 20.07 -5.33 4.61
N CYS A 135 18.89 -5.36 3.98
CA CYS A 135 17.68 -4.81 4.57
C CYS A 135 17.10 -5.80 5.58
N ARG A 136 16.83 -5.31 6.79
CA ARG A 136 16.30 -6.09 7.91
C ARG A 136 14.82 -5.87 8.13
N GLY A 137 14.19 -4.93 7.45
CA GLY A 137 12.76 -4.74 7.60
C GLY A 137 12.27 -3.41 7.10
N VAL A 138 10.96 -3.28 7.15
CA VAL A 138 10.22 -2.07 6.85
C VAL A 138 9.51 -1.63 8.11
N TYR A 139 9.59 -0.36 8.48
CA TYR A 139 8.89 0.16 9.65
C TYR A 139 8.24 1.52 9.37
N LEU A 140 7.28 1.88 10.22
CA LEU A 140 6.51 3.12 10.11
C LEU A 140 5.82 3.49 11.42
N HIS A 141 5.40 4.75 11.48
CA HIS A 141 4.49 5.25 12.49
C HIS A 141 3.09 5.44 11.93
N VAL A 142 2.10 5.16 12.77
CA VAL A 142 0.69 5.46 12.49
C VAL A 142 0.06 6.11 13.72
N ILE A 143 -0.72 7.17 13.52
CA ILE A 143 -1.45 7.84 14.61
C ILE A 143 -2.46 6.88 15.26
N ALA A 144 -2.53 6.88 16.59
CA ALA A 144 -3.17 5.80 17.35
C ALA A 144 -4.68 5.62 17.08
N HIS A 145 -5.36 6.66 16.59
CA HIS A 145 -6.79 6.62 16.26
C HIS A 145 -7.07 6.31 14.78
N ASN A 146 -6.06 6.09 13.94
CA ASN A 146 -6.25 5.73 12.54
C ASN A 146 -6.46 4.22 12.38
N ASN A 147 -7.68 3.77 12.70
CA ASN A 147 -8.07 2.37 12.64
C ASN A 147 -7.93 1.74 11.24
N PRO A 148 -8.31 2.39 10.12
CA PRO A 148 -8.12 1.84 8.78
C PRO A 148 -6.67 1.48 8.47
N ALA A 149 -5.73 2.39 8.75
CA ALA A 149 -4.31 2.14 8.53
C ALA A 149 -3.77 1.05 9.47
N ILE A 150 -4.15 1.06 10.74
CA ILE A 150 -3.78 0.01 11.72
C ILE A 150 -4.23 -1.37 11.21
N CYS A 151 -5.47 -1.48 10.71
CA CYS A 151 -6.00 -2.71 10.14
C CYS A 151 -5.25 -3.12 8.87
N LEU A 152 -4.91 -2.17 7.99
CA LEU A 152 -4.10 -2.42 6.79
C LEU A 152 -2.73 -3.00 7.14
N TYR A 153 -1.99 -2.37 8.06
CA TYR A 153 -0.65 -2.81 8.44
C TYR A 153 -0.68 -4.19 9.11
N LYS A 154 -1.64 -4.44 10.01
CA LYS A 154 -1.85 -5.77 10.60
C LYS A 154 -2.15 -6.85 9.56
N ARG A 155 -3.01 -6.53 8.57
CA ARG A 155 -3.34 -7.44 7.46
C ARG A 155 -2.14 -7.77 6.58
N LEU A 156 -1.20 -6.83 6.46
CA LEU A 156 0.08 -7.00 5.78
C LEU A 156 1.18 -7.58 6.67
N MET A 157 0.83 -8.16 7.82
CA MET A 157 1.74 -8.81 8.76
C MET A 157 2.78 -7.88 9.40
N PHE A 158 2.58 -6.56 9.38
CA PHE A 158 3.35 -5.68 10.25
C PHE A 158 2.93 -5.93 11.70
N ARG A 159 3.92 -5.97 12.59
CA ARG A 159 3.74 -6.14 14.03
C ARG A 159 3.77 -4.77 14.69
N CYS A 160 2.78 -4.47 15.52
CA CYS A 160 2.82 -3.31 16.41
C CYS A 160 3.80 -3.60 17.55
N VAL A 161 4.93 -2.89 17.58
CA VAL A 161 6.01 -3.16 18.55
C VAL A 161 6.01 -2.18 19.72
N ARG A 162 5.56 -0.94 19.51
CA ARG A 162 5.49 0.09 20.57
C ARG A 162 4.30 1.03 20.38
N ARG A 163 3.88 1.64 21.49
CA ARG A 163 3.05 2.85 21.53
C ARG A 163 3.93 4.00 22.00
N LEU A 164 3.92 5.10 21.27
CA LEU A 164 4.69 6.31 21.55
C LEU A 164 3.70 7.39 22.00
N ASN A 165 3.80 7.80 23.26
CA ASN A 165 2.87 8.77 23.83
C ASN A 165 3.19 10.19 23.33
N GLY A 166 2.17 10.92 22.90
CA GLY A 166 2.29 12.32 22.47
C GLY A 166 3.22 12.59 21.27
N PHE A 167 3.45 11.56 20.44
CA PHE A 167 4.37 11.59 19.31
C PHE A 167 4.03 12.64 18.24
N TYR A 168 2.74 12.76 17.86
CA TYR A 168 2.30 13.73 16.87
C TYR A 168 1.79 15.00 17.53
N LEU A 169 2.25 16.16 17.05
CA LEU A 169 1.69 17.46 17.40
C LEU A 169 0.84 17.99 16.24
N ILE A 170 -0.49 17.88 16.36
CA ILE A 170 -1.44 18.31 15.33
C ILE A 170 -2.34 19.37 15.93
N LYS A 171 -2.41 20.57 15.32
CA LYS A 171 -3.23 21.69 15.80
C LYS A 171 -3.04 21.99 17.31
N ARG A 172 -1.78 21.96 17.78
CA ARG A 172 -1.37 22.16 19.19
C ARG A 172 -1.84 21.08 20.17
N GLN A 173 -2.35 19.95 19.68
CA GLN A 173 -2.71 18.80 20.50
C GLN A 173 -1.75 17.64 20.24
N HIS A 174 -1.35 16.96 21.31
CA HIS A 174 -0.53 15.76 21.25
C HIS A 174 -1.38 14.52 20.99
N PHE A 175 -0.92 13.67 20.09
CA PHE A 175 -1.53 12.39 19.78
C PHE A 175 -0.49 11.29 19.81
N ASP A 176 -0.90 10.13 20.33
CA ASP A 176 -0.05 8.95 20.37
C ASP A 176 0.15 8.36 18.98
N ALA A 177 1.26 7.63 18.80
CA ALA A 177 1.54 6.84 17.62
C ALA A 177 1.75 5.37 17.99
N PHE A 178 1.49 4.48 17.04
CA PHE A 178 1.96 3.10 17.06
C PHE A 178 3.10 2.93 16.08
N LEU A 179 4.14 2.24 16.54
CA LEU A 179 5.28 1.84 15.73
C LEU A 179 5.03 0.42 15.20
N PHE A 180 4.98 0.29 13.88
CA PHE A 180 4.77 -0.97 13.17
C PHE A 180 6.04 -1.41 12.45
N VAL A 181 6.36 -2.70 12.54
CA VAL A 181 7.56 -3.29 11.91
C VAL A 181 7.19 -4.56 11.14
N TYR A 182 7.65 -4.65 9.90
CA TYR A 182 7.69 -5.86 9.09
C TYR A 182 9.14 -6.33 9.00
N PHE A 183 9.44 -7.46 9.63
CA PHE A 183 10.80 -8.00 9.69
C PHE A 183 11.15 -8.81 8.43
N LEU A 184 12.39 -8.67 7.95
CA LEU A 184 12.93 -9.32 6.75
C LEU A 184 14.26 -10.02 7.05
N ASN A 185 14.63 -10.97 6.19
CA ASN A 185 15.97 -11.57 6.15
C ASN A 185 16.49 -12.09 7.50
N GLY A 186 15.58 -12.67 8.30
CA GLY A 186 15.93 -13.30 9.57
C GLY A 186 16.11 -12.34 10.74
N SER A 187 15.92 -11.03 10.55
CA SER A 187 15.68 -10.13 11.68
C SER A 187 14.40 -10.63 12.38
N ARG A 188 14.47 -10.91 13.68
CA ARG A 188 13.34 -11.47 14.40
C ARG A 188 13.16 -10.69 15.68
N SER A 189 11.95 -10.18 15.89
CA SER A 189 11.44 -9.93 17.24
C SER A 189 11.51 -11.23 18.05
N PRO A 190 11.98 -11.21 19.31
CA PRO A 190 12.15 -12.40 20.15
C PRO A 190 10.81 -13.03 20.54
N CYS A 191 10.17 -13.77 19.63
CA CYS A 191 8.94 -14.52 19.90
C CYS A 191 9.01 -15.96 19.35
N SER A 192 8.29 -16.85 20.03
CA SER A 192 8.45 -18.32 20.04
C SER A 192 8.54 -19.04 18.67
N PRO A 193 9.17 -20.23 18.60
CA PRO A 193 9.36 -21.02 17.37
C PRO A 193 8.07 -21.36 16.60
N LEU A 194 6.91 -21.44 17.28
CA LEU A 194 5.62 -21.75 16.66
C LEU A 194 5.13 -20.66 15.69
N ALA A 195 5.51 -19.40 15.94
CA ALA A 195 5.16 -18.30 15.04
C ALA A 195 5.86 -18.42 13.67
N PHE A 196 7.07 -18.98 13.64
CA PHE A 196 7.86 -19.17 12.43
C PHE A 196 7.21 -20.19 11.47
N CYS A 197 6.75 -21.33 11.98
CA CYS A 197 6.07 -22.34 11.14
C CYS A 197 4.79 -21.77 10.50
N ARG A 198 4.08 -20.90 11.22
CA ARG A 198 2.87 -20.24 10.72
C ARG A 198 3.16 -19.18 9.66
N GLU A 199 4.23 -18.39 9.81
CA GLU A 199 4.62 -17.38 8.81
C GLU A 199 5.15 -18.01 7.52
N VAL A 200 5.99 -19.05 7.60
CA VAL A 200 6.45 -19.80 6.43
C VAL A 200 5.27 -20.44 5.70
N ALA A 201 4.34 -21.06 6.44
CA ALA A 201 3.14 -21.62 5.85
C ALA A 201 2.27 -20.55 5.14
N MET A 202 2.09 -19.37 5.75
CA MET A 202 1.33 -18.28 5.12
C MET A 202 2.02 -17.71 3.88
N SER A 203 3.34 -17.56 3.89
CA SER A 203 4.11 -17.12 2.73
C SER A 203 4.02 -18.13 1.58
N VAL A 204 4.13 -19.42 1.88
CA VAL A 204 3.97 -20.50 0.88
C VAL A 204 2.53 -20.53 0.34
N VAL A 205 1.51 -20.39 1.20
CA VAL A 205 0.10 -20.29 0.77
C VAL A 205 -0.15 -19.06 -0.10
N ASN A 206 0.41 -17.90 0.22
CA ASN A 206 0.25 -16.69 -0.57
C ASN A 206 0.98 -16.77 -1.92
N TYR A 207 2.16 -17.38 -1.95
CA TYR A 207 2.89 -17.68 -3.19
C TYR A 207 2.09 -18.65 -4.08
N MET A 208 1.55 -19.72 -3.49
CA MET A 208 0.69 -20.65 -4.23
C MET A 208 -0.60 -19.98 -4.73
N LYS A 209 -1.22 -19.11 -3.93
CA LYS A 209 -2.41 -18.32 -4.35
C LYS A 209 -2.10 -17.36 -5.50
N SER A 210 -0.91 -16.76 -5.56
CA SER A 210 -0.51 -15.89 -6.68
C SER A 210 -0.19 -16.72 -7.95
N GLY A 211 0.44 -17.89 -7.77
CA GLY A 211 0.71 -18.84 -8.84
C GLY A 211 -0.57 -19.38 -9.48
N ILE A 212 -1.55 -19.79 -8.66
CA ILE A 212 -2.85 -20.29 -9.12
C ILE A 212 -3.63 -19.20 -9.88
N LYS A 213 -3.63 -17.94 -9.40
CA LYS A 213 -4.25 -16.81 -10.14
C LYS A 213 -3.59 -16.56 -11.50
N THR A 214 -2.28 -16.75 -11.59
CA THR A 214 -1.50 -16.56 -12.83
C THR A 214 -1.75 -17.69 -13.83
N VAL A 215 -1.90 -18.93 -13.36
CA VAL A 215 -2.21 -20.08 -14.23
C VAL A 215 -3.68 -20.08 -14.65
N ALA A 216 -4.60 -19.75 -13.74
CA ALA A 216 -6.03 -19.63 -14.04
C ALA A 216 -6.32 -18.52 -15.07
N SER A 217 -5.65 -17.37 -14.97
CA SER A 217 -5.80 -16.29 -15.96
C SER A 217 -5.19 -16.61 -17.32
N LYS A 218 -4.16 -17.46 -17.37
CA LYS A 218 -3.59 -17.99 -18.63
C LYS A 218 -4.48 -19.06 -19.27
N LEU A 219 -5.14 -19.90 -18.46
CA LEU A 219 -6.11 -20.90 -18.94
C LEU A 219 -7.39 -20.24 -19.44
N ALA A 220 -7.93 -19.24 -18.72
CA ALA A 220 -9.10 -18.48 -19.16
C ALA A 220 -8.85 -17.73 -20.49
N LYS A 221 -7.66 -17.11 -20.66
CA LYS A 221 -7.27 -16.48 -21.93
C LYS A 221 -7.05 -17.49 -23.08
N LYS A 222 -6.76 -18.76 -22.76
CA LYS A 222 -6.58 -19.83 -23.75
C LYS A 222 -7.92 -20.40 -24.21
N GLU A 223 -8.93 -20.45 -23.34
CA GLU A 223 -10.31 -20.81 -23.69
C GLU A 223 -11.00 -19.71 -24.52
N GLU A 224 -10.82 -18.43 -24.18
CA GLU A 224 -11.49 -17.32 -24.87
C GLU A 224 -11.01 -17.12 -26.33
N ASN A 225 -9.76 -17.50 -26.62
CA ASN A 225 -9.20 -17.47 -27.98
C ASN A 225 -9.54 -18.73 -28.82
N GLY A 226 -10.15 -19.76 -28.22
CA GLY A 226 -10.44 -21.05 -28.89
C GLY A 226 -11.88 -21.24 -29.38
N LEU A 227 -12.80 -20.32 -29.10
CA LEU A 227 -14.25 -20.55 -29.26
C LEU A 227 -15.02 -19.45 -30.01
N LYS A 228 -14.34 -18.63 -30.82
CA LYS A 228 -14.97 -17.53 -31.60
C LYS A 228 -15.61 -17.94 -32.94
N TRP A 229 -15.67 -19.23 -33.25
CA TRP A 229 -16.51 -19.73 -34.33
C TRP A 229 -17.40 -20.82 -33.76
N LEU A 230 -18.66 -20.48 -33.48
CA LEU A 230 -19.87 -21.32 -33.64
C LEU A 230 -21.06 -20.71 -32.86
N ILE A 231 -22.01 -20.21 -33.65
CA ILE A 231 -23.48 -20.34 -33.48
C ILE A 231 -24.24 -19.25 -32.67
N CYS A 232 -25.31 -18.81 -33.35
CA CYS A 232 -26.30 -17.80 -33.01
C CYS A 232 -27.53 -18.33 -32.26
N LYS A 233 -28.26 -17.35 -31.68
CA LYS A 233 -29.73 -17.16 -31.58
C LYS A 233 -30.51 -17.56 -30.31
N ASP A 234 -31.22 -16.53 -29.83
CA ASP A 234 -32.54 -16.42 -29.16
C ASP A 234 -32.73 -17.21 -27.83
N THR A 235 -33.39 -16.77 -26.76
CA THR A 235 -34.54 -15.86 -26.55
C THR A 235 -34.67 -15.57 -25.03
N ASP A 236 -35.27 -14.42 -24.67
CA ASP A 236 -36.08 -14.08 -23.47
C ASP A 236 -35.76 -14.62 -22.05
N CYS A 237 -35.67 -13.70 -21.06
CA CYS A 237 -36.58 -13.62 -19.88
C CYS A 237 -36.13 -12.61 -18.78
N VAL A 238 -36.93 -11.54 -18.62
CA VAL A 238 -37.53 -10.91 -17.41
C VAL A 238 -36.75 -10.78 -16.07
N LEU A 239 -36.74 -9.53 -15.55
CA LEU A 239 -36.32 -9.04 -14.22
C LEU A 239 -37.14 -9.60 -13.02
N PRO A 240 -36.64 -9.45 -11.78
CA PRO A 240 -37.27 -8.43 -10.93
C PRO A 240 -36.29 -7.57 -10.08
N THR A 241 -36.72 -6.33 -9.94
CA THR A 241 -36.28 -5.23 -9.07
C THR A 241 -36.46 -5.56 -7.59
N GLN A 242 -35.66 -4.91 -6.72
CA GLN A 242 -36.01 -4.17 -5.47
C GLN A 242 -34.76 -4.10 -4.57
N THR A 243 -34.46 -3.16 -3.66
CA THR A 243 -34.76 -1.74 -3.35
C THR A 243 -33.81 -1.42 -2.17
N LYS A 244 -33.22 -0.21 -2.09
CA LYS A 244 -32.43 0.27 -0.92
C LYS A 244 -33.30 0.43 0.34
N PRO A 245 -32.70 0.59 1.53
CA PRO A 245 -32.72 1.94 2.13
C PRO A 245 -31.37 2.44 2.67
N ASN A 246 -31.34 3.75 2.90
CA ASN A 246 -30.21 4.63 3.21
C ASN A 246 -29.88 4.77 4.71
N LEU A 247 -28.69 5.36 4.91
CA LEU A 247 -28.35 6.45 5.85
C LEU A 247 -27.65 6.12 7.17
N GLY A 248 -26.48 6.76 7.35
CA GLY A 248 -25.72 6.83 8.58
C GLY A 248 -24.35 7.47 8.34
N SER A 249 -24.32 8.78 8.14
CA SER A 249 -23.08 9.57 7.99
C SER A 249 -22.36 9.69 9.34
N SER A 250 -21.13 9.18 9.43
CA SER A 250 -20.16 9.64 10.41
C SER A 250 -18.89 10.03 9.66
N SER A 251 -18.53 11.33 9.71
CA SER A 251 -17.25 11.81 9.19
C SER A 251 -16.13 11.34 10.12
N GLY A 252 -15.68 10.11 9.93
CA GLY A 252 -14.39 9.64 10.40
C GLY A 252 -13.34 10.08 9.40
N TYR A 253 -12.25 10.68 9.87
CA TYR A 253 -11.07 10.89 9.03
C TYR A 253 -10.43 9.52 8.78
N ASP A 254 -10.96 8.80 7.79
CA ASP A 254 -10.44 7.50 7.36
C ASP A 254 -9.24 7.73 6.45
N PHE A 255 -8.07 7.89 7.06
CA PHE A 255 -6.82 7.95 6.34
C PHE A 255 -6.43 6.53 5.92
N ILE A 256 -6.75 6.20 4.66
CA ILE A 256 -6.43 4.98 3.89
C ILE A 256 -7.60 4.02 3.69
#